data_AF-A0A5S9MEG2-F1
#
_entry.id   AF-A0A5S9MEG2-F1
#
_cell.length_a   1.000
_cell.length_b   1.000
_cell.length_c   1.000
_cell.angle_alpha   90.00
_cell.angle_beta   90.00
_cell.angle_gamma   90.00
#
_symmetry.space_group_name_H-M   'P 1'
#
loop_
_entity.id
_entity.type
_entity.pdbx_description
1 polymer ?
#
loop_
_entity_poly.entity_id
_entity_poly.type
_entity_poly.pdbx_seq_one_letter_code
_entity_poly.pdbx_strand_id
1 'polypeptide(L)'
;MYMAAQHAPEREIEQIIACKHDPARTEEELTLIVDFGVTVKDVIIEHPVYGELTASIRVSTRKQVADFVHHISNTGASYLSELTDGVHLHTLTSYSQKAA
;
A
#
# COMPACT_ATOMS: atom_id res chain seq x y z
N MET A 1 22.95 35.43 7.42
CA MET A 1 21.80 35.60 6.52
C MET A 1 21.51 34.23 5.92
N TYR A 2 20.56 33.49 6.51
CA TYR A 2 20.19 32.16 6.02
C TYR A 2 19.26 32.33 4.82
N MET A 3 19.73 31.96 3.63
CA MET A 3 18.89 31.87 2.44
C MET A 3 18.04 30.61 2.58
N ALA A 4 16.72 30.79 2.76
CA ALA A 4 15.78 29.68 2.72
C ALA A 4 15.73 29.15 1.28
N ALA A 5 16.21 27.93 1.07
CA ALA A 5 16.01 27.22 -0.18
C ALA A 5 14.50 27.04 -0.40
N GLN A 6 13.99 27.68 -1.45
CA GLN A 6 12.60 27.53 -1.89
C GLN A 6 12.41 26.08 -2.35
N HIS A 7 11.75 25.26 -1.52
CA HIS A 7 11.29 23.94 -1.94
C HIS A 7 10.17 24.13 -2.97
N ALA A 8 10.35 23.57 -4.18
CA ALA A 8 9.25 23.40 -5.12
C ALA A 8 8.13 22.56 -4.47
N PRO A 9 6.85 22.79 -4.80
CA PRO A 9 5.76 22.01 -4.21
C PRO A 9 5.95 20.52 -4.55
N GLU A 10 6.08 19.68 -3.52
CA GLU A 10 6.07 18.23 -3.69
C GLU A 10 4.79 17.81 -4.40
N ARG A 11 4.93 17.16 -5.56
CA ARG A 11 3.79 16.60 -6.28
C ARG A 11 3.54 15.20 -5.75
N GLU A 12 2.32 14.97 -5.27
CA GLU A 12 1.83 13.63 -5.00
C GLU A 12 1.66 12.89 -6.33
N ILE A 13 2.28 11.72 -6.43
CA ILE A 13 2.16 10.81 -7.56
C ILE A 13 1.42 9.58 -7.06
N GLU A 14 0.41 9.16 -7.82
CA GLU A 14 -0.36 7.94 -7.56
C GLU A 14 -0.16 6.97 -8.71
N GLN A 15 0.12 5.70 -8.40
CA GLN A 15 0.29 4.62 -9.37
C GLN A 15 -0.40 3.35 -8.87
N ILE A 16 -0.96 2.58 -9.79
CA ILE A 16 -1.55 1.27 -9.47
C ILE A 16 -0.57 0.19 -9.91
N ILE A 17 -0.27 -0.76 -9.03
CA ILE A 17 0.59 -1.90 -9.32
C ILE A 17 -0.18 -3.21 -9.19
N ALA A 18 0.18 -4.20 -10.00
CA ALA A 18 -0.34 -5.55 -9.89
C ALA A 18 0.65 -6.44 -9.12
N CYS A 19 0.12 -7.16 -8.15
CA CYS A 19 0.87 -8.00 -7.22
C CYS A 19 0.32 -9.43 -7.22
N LYS A 20 1.20 -10.39 -6.92
CA LYS A 20 0.83 -11.79 -6.69
C LYS A 20 1.74 -12.42 -5.66
N HIS A 21 1.19 -12.82 -4.53
CA HIS A 21 1.93 -13.57 -3.51
C HIS A 21 1.00 -14.36 -2.58
N ASP A 22 1.60 -15.25 -1.79
CA ASP A 22 0.93 -15.97 -0.71
C ASP A 22 0.61 -15.02 0.47
N PRO A 23 -0.50 -15.20 1.22
CA PRO A 23 -0.85 -14.36 2.36
C PRO A 23 0.23 -14.22 3.43
N ALA A 24 1.09 -15.22 3.61
CA ALA A 24 2.20 -15.15 4.56
C ALA A 24 3.24 -14.07 4.20
N ARG A 25 3.23 -13.57 2.96
CA ARG A 25 4.14 -12.54 2.46
C ARG A 25 3.56 -11.12 2.46
N THR A 26 2.31 -10.95 2.91
CA THR A 26 1.67 -9.62 2.96
C THR A 26 2.46 -8.62 3.81
N GLU A 27 2.96 -9.05 4.97
CA GLU A 27 3.76 -8.17 5.84
C GLU A 27 5.08 -7.75 5.16
N GLU A 28 5.74 -8.70 4.48
CA GLU A 28 6.99 -8.46 3.74
C GLU A 28 6.77 -7.43 2.62
N GLU A 29 5.70 -7.62 1.84
CA GLU A 29 5.34 -6.72 0.72
C GLU A 29 5.05 -5.31 1.22
N LEU A 30 4.12 -5.15 2.15
CA LEU A 30 3.74 -3.84 2.68
C LEU A 30 4.94 -3.13 3.33
N THR A 31 5.79 -3.89 4.05
CA THR A 31 7.01 -3.37 4.66
C THR A 31 8.00 -2.86 3.61
N LEU A 32 8.19 -3.63 2.53
CA LEU A 32 9.07 -3.25 1.44
C LEU A 32 8.61 -1.94 0.79
N ILE A 33 7.30 -1.78 0.56
CA ILE A 33 6.74 -0.57 -0.06
C ILE A 33 6.98 0.65 0.84
N VAL A 34 6.64 0.56 2.13
CA VAL A 34 6.79 1.69 3.06
C VAL A 34 8.26 2.03 3.34
N ASP A 35 9.18 1.08 3.18
CA ASP A 35 10.63 1.32 3.29
C ASP A 35 11.17 2.25 2.22
N PHE A 36 10.54 2.30 1.05
CA PHE A 36 10.86 3.27 0.01
C PHE A 36 10.13 4.61 0.17
N GLY A 37 9.47 4.84 1.31
CA GLY A 37 8.71 6.06 1.58
C GLY A 37 7.42 6.15 0.77
N VAL A 38 6.90 5.01 0.29
CA VAL A 38 5.66 4.92 -0.46
C VAL A 38 4.52 4.54 0.48
N THR A 39 3.34 5.10 0.25
CA THR A 39 2.12 4.79 0.99
C THR A 39 1.25 3.84 0.19
N VAL A 40 0.75 2.79 0.85
CA VAL A 40 -0.27 1.88 0.28
C VAL A 40 -1.64 2.40 0.68
N LYS A 41 -2.45 2.85 -0.28
CA LYS A 41 -3.79 3.39 -0.01
C LYS A 41 -4.82 2.29 0.21
N ASP A 42 -4.84 1.33 -0.69
CA ASP A 42 -5.89 0.31 -0.79
C ASP A 42 -5.37 -0.97 -1.43
N VAL A 43 -6.21 -1.99 -1.37
CA VAL A 43 -6.10 -3.24 -2.14
C VAL A 43 -7.36 -3.41 -2.98
N ILE A 44 -7.18 -3.84 -4.21
CA ILE A 44 -8.26 -4.07 -5.18
C ILE A 44 -8.16 -5.51 -5.68
N ILE A 45 -9.26 -6.25 -5.67
CA ILE A 45 -9.36 -7.61 -6.22
C ILE A 45 -10.60 -7.76 -7.10
N GLU A 46 -10.59 -8.75 -7.99
CA GLU A 46 -11.74 -9.11 -8.81
C GLU A 46 -12.44 -10.36 -8.23
N HIS A 47 -13.62 -10.18 -7.66
CA HIS A 47 -14.44 -11.26 -7.10
C HIS A 47 -15.45 -11.76 -8.14
N PRO A 48 -15.58 -13.09 -8.36
CA PRO A 48 -16.44 -13.64 -9.41
C PRO A 48 -17.94 -13.31 -9.26
N VAL A 49 -18.40 -12.99 -8.04
CA VAL A 49 -19.80 -12.62 -7.76
C VAL A 49 -20.02 -11.11 -7.68
N TYR A 50 -19.06 -10.38 -7.11
CA TYR A 50 -19.24 -8.97 -6.74
C TYR A 50 -18.52 -8.01 -7.70
N GLY A 51 -17.70 -8.53 -8.62
CA GLY A 51 -16.82 -7.73 -9.45
C GLY A 51 -15.67 -7.16 -8.62
N GLU A 52 -15.31 -5.91 -8.86
CA GLU A 52 -14.22 -5.24 -8.17
C GLU A 52 -14.55 -5.00 -6.69
N LEU A 53 -13.69 -5.48 -5.79
CA LEU A 53 -13.72 -5.17 -4.37
C LEU A 53 -12.49 -4.36 -3.99
N THR A 54 -12.73 -3.19 -3.40
CA THR A 54 -11.67 -2.26 -2.96
C THR A 54 -11.76 -2.06 -1.46
N ALA A 55 -10.66 -2.28 -0.75
CA ALA A 55 -10.57 -2.03 0.69
C ALA A 55 -9.40 -1.12 1.04
N SER A 56 -9.62 -0.22 1.98
CA SER A 56 -8.62 0.74 2.42
C SER A 56 -7.60 0.10 3.37
N ILE A 57 -6.32 0.30 3.09
CA ILE A 57 -5.20 -0.10 3.94
C ILE A 57 -4.58 1.12 4.62
N ARG A 58 -4.22 2.16 3.85
CA ARG A 58 -3.62 3.43 4.31
C ARG A 58 -2.46 3.25 5.29
N VAL A 59 -1.41 2.56 4.85
CA VAL A 59 -0.16 2.38 5.61
C VAL A 59 1.02 3.06 4.91
N SER A 60 1.83 3.76 5.69
CA SER A 60 2.99 4.54 5.22
C SER A 60 4.26 4.27 6.04
N THR A 61 4.17 3.45 7.09
CA THR A 61 5.28 3.18 8.02
C THR A 61 5.26 1.72 8.47
N ARG A 62 6.43 1.17 8.83
CA ARG A 62 6.54 -0.20 9.37
C ARG A 62 5.63 -0.43 10.57
N LYS A 63 5.47 0.56 11.44
CA LYS A 63 4.57 0.47 12.60
C LYS A 63 3.12 0.26 12.16
N GLN A 64 2.65 1.04 11.19
CA GLN A 64 1.29 0.91 10.67
C GLN A 64 1.07 -0.43 9.97
N VAL A 65 2.08 -0.95 9.26
CA VAL A 65 2.05 -2.30 8.68
C VAL A 65 1.89 -3.35 9.77
N ALA A 66 2.71 -3.31 10.82
CA ALA A 66 2.62 -4.25 11.94
C ALA A 66 1.27 -4.16 12.66
N ASP A 67 0.77 -2.95 12.90
CA ASP A 67 -0.55 -2.73 13.53
C ASP A 67 -1.69 -3.30 12.65
N PHE A 68 -1.59 -3.16 11.32
CA PHE A 68 -2.54 -3.73 10.36
C PHE A 68 -2.52 -5.27 10.38
N VAL A 69 -1.34 -5.89 10.26
CA VAL A 69 -1.19 -7.35 10.28
C VAL A 69 -1.68 -7.94 11.60
N HIS A 70 -1.37 -7.28 12.71
CA HIS A 70 -1.87 -7.66 14.03
C HIS A 70 -3.39 -7.57 14.13
N HIS A 71 -4.02 -6.56 13.53
CA HIS A 71 -5.47 -6.43 13.51
C HIS A 71 -6.14 -7.56 12.70
N ILE A 72 -5.59 -7.91 11.54
CA ILE A 72 -6.06 -9.05 10.73
C ILE A 72 -5.95 -10.36 11.54
N SER A 73 -4.78 -10.61 12.14
CA SER A 73 -4.54 -11.81 12.94
C SER A 73 -5.49 -11.92 14.14
N ASN A 74 -5.80 -10.81 14.82
CA ASN A 74 -6.67 -10.82 16.00
C ASN A 74 -8.15 -10.96 15.67
N THR A 75 -8.57 -10.47 14.51
CA THR A 75 -9.96 -10.61 14.05
C THR A 75 -10.21 -11.98 13.42
N GLY A 76 -9.15 -12.73 13.09
CA GLY A 76 -9.25 -13.97 12.32
C GLY A 76 -9.76 -13.75 10.91
N ALA A 77 -9.65 -12.51 10.40
CA ALA A 77 -10.07 -12.17 9.05
C ALA A 77 -9.07 -12.74 8.03
N SER A 78 -9.58 -13.17 6.88
CA SER A 78 -8.76 -13.50 5.72
C SER A 78 -8.40 -12.22 4.95
N TYR A 79 -7.26 -12.25 4.26
CA TYR A 79 -6.89 -11.20 3.32
C TYR A 79 -7.77 -11.28 2.07
N LEU A 80 -8.06 -10.13 1.47
CA LEU A 80 -8.83 -10.10 0.22
C LEU A 80 -8.12 -10.77 -0.94
N SER A 81 -6.78 -10.76 -0.95
CA SER A 81 -5.96 -11.44 -1.95
C SER A 81 -6.15 -12.96 -1.95
N GLU A 82 -6.64 -13.56 -0.85
CA GLU A 82 -6.96 -14.99 -0.80
C GLU A 82 -8.15 -15.37 -1.68
N LEU A 83 -9.03 -14.40 -2.00
CA LEU A 83 -10.20 -14.64 -2.86
C LEU A 83 -9.83 -14.77 -4.34
N THR A 84 -8.58 -14.47 -4.70
CA THR A 84 -8.07 -14.37 -6.07
C THR A 84 -6.71 -15.08 -6.24
N ASP A 85 -6.46 -16.14 -5.46
CA ASP A 85 -5.21 -16.92 -5.49
C ASP A 85 -3.94 -16.04 -5.38
N GLY A 86 -4.03 -15.01 -4.54
CA GLY A 86 -2.97 -14.05 -4.27
C GLY A 86 -2.89 -12.88 -5.25
N VAL A 87 -3.70 -12.84 -6.32
CA VAL A 87 -3.65 -11.78 -7.34
C VAL A 87 -4.44 -10.55 -6.90
N HIS A 88 -3.79 -9.39 -6.82
CA HIS A 88 -4.44 -8.16 -6.39
C HIS A 88 -3.72 -6.93 -6.94
N LEU A 89 -4.36 -5.77 -6.84
CA LEU A 89 -3.76 -4.48 -7.16
C LEU A 89 -3.62 -3.63 -5.90
N HIS A 90 -2.62 -2.76 -5.89
CA HIS A 90 -2.45 -1.73 -4.89
C HIS A 90 -2.37 -0.36 -5.53
N THR A 91 -3.13 0.60 -4.98
CA THR A 91 -2.92 2.01 -5.26
C THR A 91 -1.84 2.55 -4.33
N LEU A 92 -0.71 2.95 -4.91
CA LEU A 92 0.46 3.47 -4.22
C LEU A 92 0.60 4.97 -4.41
N THR A 93 0.87 5.70 -3.34
CA THR A 93 1.17 7.13 -3.40
C THR A 93 2.55 7.45 -2.87
N SER A 94 3.22 8.40 -3.51
CA SER A 94 4.51 8.92 -3.07
C SER A 94 4.62 10.40 -3.40
N TYR A 95 5.46 11.11 -2.66
CA TYR A 95 5.81 12.48 -2.97
C TYR A 95 7.07 12.49 -3.84
N SER A 96 6.94 13.00 -5.06
CA SER A 96 8.09 13.12 -5.95
C SER A 96 8.95 14.30 -5.54
N GLN A 97 10.18 14.02 -5.14
CA GLN A 97 11.25 15.00 -5.10
C GLN A 97 11.97 15.03 -6.47
N LYS A 98 11.32 15.57 -7.50
CA LYS A 98 11.98 15.89 -8.77
C LYS A 98 11.89 17.38 -9.05
N ALA A 99 12.96 18.09 -8.69
CA ALA A 99 13.41 19.26 -9.42
C ALA A 99 13.92 18.77 -10.79
N ALA A 100 13.36 19.34 -11.87
CA ALA A 100 13.96 19.25 -13.19
C ALA A 100 15.15 20.22 -13.28
#